data_AF-A0A2V8Q4K5-F1
#
_entry.id   AF-A0A2V8Q4K5-F1
#
_cell.length_a   1.000
_cell.length_b   1.000
_cell.length_c   1.000
_cell.angle_alpha   90.00
_cell.angle_beta   90.00
_cell.angle_gamma   90.00
#
_symmetry.space_group_name_H-M   'P 1'
#
loop_
_entity.id
_entity.type
_entity.pdbx_description
1 polymer ?
#
loop_
_entity_poly.entity_id
_entity_poly.type
_entity_poly.pdbx_seq_one_letter_code
_entity_poly.pdbx_strand_id
1 'polypeptide(L)'
;MVENSPTPTDQIVQEHRANAPSGWPEAQDGFAVSAGLSALLVDGHQPPAVVVSNNNSICQVLQSSQEHARLCDPYCGDAHRKAMSSGSTVEYKCHAGLECFVKPVQIAGRDGLAVIGGRAFVRAADYQLLIERFRNGDLKTLDSDQLFTNLIFTERQRLSDFADLVDRSARRFRPEETTVAPCLPTEAEPTPAEPAEEDHNTPQPEVIELTPELEIAEVPVSDPLELELELLRSELDYRSKFAVSLQHFLERISSNDPAQTYQSIISNS
;
A
#
# COMPACT_ATOMS: atom_id res chain seq x y z
N MET A 1 38.76 -29.19 -12.41
CA MET A 1 38.65 -28.20 -11.33
C MET A 1 37.21 -27.74 -11.35
N VAL A 2 36.40 -28.20 -10.39
CA VAL A 2 34.99 -27.83 -10.28
C VAL A 2 34.99 -26.51 -9.52
N GLU A 3 34.66 -25.41 -10.21
CA GLU A 3 34.41 -24.13 -9.57
C GLU A 3 33.17 -24.29 -8.69
N ASN A 4 33.39 -24.25 -7.37
CA ASN A 4 32.33 -24.17 -6.39
C ASN A 4 31.65 -22.81 -6.54
N SER A 5 30.47 -22.79 -7.17
CA SER A 5 29.54 -21.66 -7.06
C SER A 5 29.25 -21.39 -5.58
N PRO A 6 29.24 -20.13 -5.13
CA PRO A 6 28.88 -19.81 -3.76
C PRO A 6 27.43 -20.25 -3.49
N THR A 7 27.25 -21.00 -2.41
CA THR A 7 25.97 -21.51 -1.92
C THR A 7 25.07 -20.33 -1.48
N PRO A 8 23.75 -20.33 -1.75
CA PRO A 8 22.87 -19.26 -1.31
C PRO A 8 22.62 -19.44 0.19
N THR A 9 23.34 -18.70 1.02
CA THR A 9 23.19 -18.77 2.48
C THR A 9 23.36 -17.35 3.02
N ASP A 10 22.40 -16.92 3.86
CA ASP A 10 22.32 -15.61 4.55
C ASP A 10 21.62 -14.43 3.83
N GLN A 11 20.48 -14.67 3.18
CA GLN A 11 19.56 -13.56 2.88
C GLN A 11 18.65 -13.28 4.08
N ILE A 12 18.66 -12.03 4.56
CA ILE A 12 17.77 -11.57 5.62
C ILE A 12 16.33 -11.59 5.09
N VAL A 13 15.42 -12.24 5.82
CA VAL A 13 13.99 -12.25 5.48
C VAL A 13 13.46 -10.82 5.52
N GLN A 14 12.86 -10.38 4.42
CA GLN A 14 12.37 -9.00 4.29
C GLN A 14 10.94 -8.82 4.78
N GLU A 15 10.11 -9.87 4.66
CA GLU A 15 8.69 -9.78 5.00
C GLU A 15 8.09 -11.10 5.51
N HIS A 16 7.02 -10.97 6.29
CA HIS A 16 6.17 -12.04 6.78
C HIS A 16 4.71 -11.73 6.45
N ARG A 17 4.39 -11.69 5.14
CA ARG A 17 3.06 -11.30 4.63
C ARG A 17 1.91 -12.11 5.21
N ALA A 18 2.14 -13.37 5.57
CA ALA A 18 1.15 -14.23 6.22
C ALA A 18 0.72 -13.76 7.63
N ASN A 19 1.50 -12.89 8.29
CA ASN A 19 1.18 -12.35 9.61
C ASN A 19 0.33 -11.07 9.54
N ALA A 20 -0.03 -10.63 8.33
CA ALA A 20 -0.83 -9.44 8.11
C ALA A 20 -2.31 -9.69 8.47
N PRO A 21 -3.03 -8.65 8.93
CA PRO A 21 -4.49 -8.71 9.01
C PRO A 21 -5.10 -9.08 7.66
N SER A 22 -6.10 -9.97 7.64
CA SER A 22 -6.75 -10.43 6.40
C SER A 22 -7.27 -9.25 5.57
N GLY A 23 -6.92 -9.19 4.29
CA GLY A 23 -7.29 -8.13 3.35
C GLY A 23 -6.44 -6.84 3.43
N TRP A 24 -5.62 -6.68 4.47
CA TRP A 24 -4.75 -5.50 4.59
C TRP A 24 -3.66 -5.44 3.51
N PRO A 25 -2.97 -6.54 3.16
CA PRO A 25 -1.92 -6.48 2.15
C PRO A 25 -2.40 -5.92 0.80
N GLU A 26 -3.60 -6.29 0.36
CA GLU A 26 -4.22 -5.83 -0.88
C GLU A 26 -4.58 -4.34 -0.80
N ALA A 27 -5.13 -3.91 0.33
CA ALA A 27 -5.41 -2.49 0.59
C ALA A 27 -4.11 -1.66 0.59
N GLN A 28 -3.05 -2.18 1.22
CA GLN A 28 -1.73 -1.55 1.27
C GLN A 28 -1.10 -1.42 -0.11
N ASP A 29 -1.14 -2.49 -0.90
CA ASP A 29 -0.66 -2.47 -2.29
C ASP A 29 -1.41 -1.43 -3.11
N GLY A 30 -2.74 -1.37 -2.97
CA GLY A 30 -3.58 -0.40 -3.68
C GLY A 30 -3.18 1.05 -3.41
N PHE A 31 -3.06 1.45 -2.14
CA PHE A 31 -2.69 2.83 -1.83
C PHE A 31 -1.21 3.14 -2.10
N ALA A 32 -0.31 2.16 -1.96
CA ALA A 32 1.11 2.34 -2.24
C ALA A 32 1.37 2.55 -3.75
N VAL A 33 0.71 1.76 -4.59
CA VAL A 33 0.76 1.89 -6.05
C VAL A 33 0.12 3.20 -6.50
N SER A 34 -1.08 3.53 -6.00
CA SER A 34 -1.77 4.78 -6.36
C SER A 34 -0.96 6.02 -5.97
N ALA A 35 -0.33 6.01 -4.79
CA ALA A 35 0.52 7.12 -4.36
C ALA A 35 1.90 7.13 -5.06
N GLY A 36 2.32 6.03 -5.69
CA GLY A 36 3.67 5.84 -6.22
C GLY A 36 4.74 5.86 -5.13
N LEU A 37 4.39 5.48 -3.90
CA LEU A 37 5.27 5.54 -2.73
C LEU A 37 5.34 4.18 -2.02
N SER A 38 6.46 3.93 -1.34
CA SER A 38 6.64 2.70 -0.58
C SER A 38 5.83 2.74 0.73
N ALA A 39 5.23 1.60 1.09
CA ALA A 39 4.62 1.37 2.39
C ALA A 39 5.05 0.03 2.98
N LEU A 40 5.38 0.02 4.26
CA LEU A 40 5.70 -1.18 5.00
C LEU A 40 4.88 -1.22 6.29
N LEU A 41 4.11 -2.28 6.51
CA LEU A 41 3.52 -2.57 7.81
C LEU A 41 4.58 -3.25 8.68
N VAL A 42 4.78 -2.75 9.90
CA VAL A 42 5.76 -3.30 10.85
C VAL A 42 5.12 -3.55 12.22
N ASP A 43 5.58 -4.61 12.87
CA ASP A 43 5.23 -4.99 14.24
C ASP A 43 6.54 -5.22 15.01
N GLY A 44 7.17 -4.14 15.44
CA GLY A 44 8.50 -4.14 16.03
C GLY A 44 9.63 -3.80 15.05
N HIS A 45 10.80 -4.42 15.26
CA HIS A 45 12.03 -4.12 14.52
C HIS A 45 11.94 -4.53 13.04
N GLN A 46 12.50 -3.69 12.15
CA GLN A 46 12.55 -3.92 10.71
C GLN A 46 14.00 -4.06 10.21
N PRO A 47 14.34 -5.05 9.35
CA PRO A 47 13.53 -6.17 8.88
C PRO A 47 13.32 -7.27 9.95
N PRO A 48 12.34 -8.18 9.75
CA PRO A 48 11.37 -8.24 8.65
C PRO A 48 10.13 -7.37 8.86
N ALA A 49 9.49 -6.96 7.76
CA ALA A 49 8.19 -6.28 7.81
C ALA A 49 7.08 -7.31 7.89
N VAL A 50 5.89 -6.89 8.30
CA VAL A 50 4.69 -7.71 8.11
C VAL A 50 4.30 -7.70 6.64
N VAL A 51 4.21 -6.52 6.00
CA VAL A 51 3.88 -6.40 4.56
C VAL A 51 4.77 -5.35 3.93
N VAL A 52 5.33 -5.61 2.76
CA VAL A 52 6.06 -4.63 1.96
C VAL A 52 5.32 -4.35 0.65
N SER A 53 5.09 -3.08 0.35
CA SER A 53 4.44 -2.63 -0.89
C SER A 53 5.27 -1.54 -1.57
N ASN A 54 5.46 -1.67 -2.89
CA ASN A 54 6.19 -0.72 -3.74
C ASN A 54 7.54 -0.26 -3.12
N ASN A 55 8.37 -1.19 -2.67
CA ASN A 55 9.61 -0.84 -1.98
C ASN A 55 10.64 -0.21 -2.92
N ASN A 56 11.40 0.74 -2.39
CA ASN A 56 12.54 1.29 -3.10
C ASN A 56 13.64 0.21 -3.22
N SER A 57 14.15 -0.03 -4.42
CA SER A 57 15.12 -1.09 -4.69
C SER A 57 16.41 -0.96 -3.88
N ILE A 58 16.83 0.26 -3.55
CA ILE A 58 17.96 0.52 -2.65
C ILE A 58 17.69 -0.09 -1.27
N CYS A 59 16.48 0.08 -0.73
CA CYS A 59 16.12 -0.46 0.57
C CYS A 59 16.12 -1.98 0.56
N GLN A 60 15.59 -2.59 -0.52
CA GLN A 60 15.58 -4.04 -0.66
C GLN A 60 17.01 -4.62 -0.66
N VAL A 61 17.93 -4.03 -1.42
CA VAL A 61 19.33 -4.49 -1.48
C VAL A 61 20.04 -4.28 -0.13
N LEU A 62 19.92 -3.08 0.45
CA LEU A 62 20.56 -2.77 1.74
C LEU A 62 20.07 -3.69 2.87
N GLN A 63 18.76 -3.91 2.96
CA GLN A 63 18.16 -4.70 4.04
C GLN A 63 18.33 -6.20 3.85
N SER A 64 18.63 -6.66 2.63
CA SER A 64 18.92 -8.07 2.36
C SER A 64 20.37 -8.45 2.64
N SER A 65 21.28 -7.47 2.77
CA SER A 65 22.69 -7.68 3.07
C SER A 65 22.97 -7.62 4.57
N GLN A 66 23.54 -8.69 5.14
CA GLN A 66 23.86 -8.73 6.56
C GLN A 66 24.86 -7.66 7.01
N GLU A 67 25.79 -7.28 6.13
CA GLU A 67 26.76 -6.22 6.40
C GLU A 67 26.13 -4.82 6.42
N HIS A 68 25.10 -4.58 5.60
CA HIS A 68 24.54 -3.25 5.37
C HIS A 68 23.21 -3.02 6.08
N ALA A 69 22.46 -4.07 6.42
CA ALA A 69 21.20 -3.97 7.15
C ALA A 69 21.37 -3.22 8.47
N ARG A 70 22.48 -3.44 9.18
CA ARG A 70 22.83 -2.71 10.42
C ARG A 70 22.89 -1.18 10.27
N LEU A 71 23.14 -0.67 9.06
CA LEU A 71 23.12 0.77 8.78
C LEU A 71 21.68 1.31 8.76
N CYS A 72 20.70 0.45 8.48
CA CYS A 72 19.27 0.77 8.53
C CYS A 72 18.73 0.84 9.96
N ASP A 73 19.33 0.10 10.91
CA ASP A 73 18.77 -0.11 12.25
C ASP A 73 18.44 1.19 12.99
N PRO A 74 19.33 2.21 13.06
CA PRO A 74 19.02 3.44 13.79
C PRO A 74 17.87 4.27 13.17
N TYR A 75 17.42 3.90 11.98
CA TYR A 75 16.40 4.60 11.20
C TYR A 75 15.16 3.73 11.04
N CYS A 76 15.10 2.93 9.97
CA CYS A 76 13.96 2.08 9.66
C CYS A 76 13.81 0.92 10.65
N GLY A 77 14.90 0.36 11.17
CA GLY A 77 14.81 -0.74 12.13
C GLY A 77 14.23 -0.34 13.47
N ASP A 78 14.47 0.90 13.86
CA ASP A 78 13.98 1.48 15.11
C ASP A 78 12.72 2.36 14.94
N ALA A 79 12.22 2.50 13.71
CA ALA A 79 11.12 3.40 13.39
C ALA A 79 9.83 3.06 14.15
N HIS A 80 9.50 1.77 14.28
CA HIS A 80 8.33 1.31 15.02
C HIS A 80 8.36 1.81 16.48
N ARG A 81 9.48 1.59 17.17
CA ARG A 81 9.65 2.03 18.56
C ARG A 81 9.50 3.54 18.70
N LYS A 82 10.06 4.32 17.76
CA LYS A 82 9.90 5.79 17.73
C LYS A 82 8.45 6.21 17.55
N ALA A 83 7.72 5.58 16.64
CA ALA A 83 6.30 5.84 16.40
C ALA A 83 5.45 5.52 17.63
N MET A 84 5.67 4.36 18.25
CA MET A 84 4.97 3.94 19.48
C MET A 84 5.26 4.88 20.65
N SER A 85 6.50 5.33 20.78
CA SER A 85 6.90 6.27 21.85
C SER A 85 6.33 7.67 21.63
N SER A 86 6.19 8.11 20.38
CA SER A 86 5.65 9.42 20.02
C SER A 86 4.12 9.46 20.04
N GLY A 87 3.46 8.32 19.75
CA GLY A 87 2.01 8.25 19.56
C GLY A 87 1.51 9.01 18.30
N SER A 88 2.41 9.45 17.43
CA SER A 88 2.12 10.28 16.25
C SER A 88 3.04 9.93 15.09
N THR A 89 2.80 10.53 13.92
CA THR A 89 3.72 10.45 12.78
C THR A 89 5.08 11.02 13.16
N VAL A 90 6.16 10.32 12.81
CA VAL A 90 7.55 10.77 12.92
C VAL A 90 8.18 10.74 11.54
N GLU A 91 8.59 11.90 11.04
CA GLU A 91 9.36 12.03 9.79
C GLU A 91 10.85 11.93 10.07
N TYR A 92 11.60 11.28 9.17
CA TYR A 92 13.04 11.13 9.29
C TYR A 92 13.69 10.86 7.94
N LYS A 93 14.97 11.26 7.83
CA LYS A 93 15.83 10.88 6.72
C LYS A 93 16.73 9.73 7.11
N CYS A 94 16.74 8.65 6.32
CA CYS A 94 17.55 7.47 6.62
C CYS A 94 19.01 7.64 6.17
N HIS A 95 19.88 6.70 6.56
CA HIS A 95 21.29 6.75 6.14
C HIS A 95 21.48 6.70 4.62
N ALA A 96 20.54 6.13 3.86
CA ALA A 96 20.59 6.10 2.39
C ALA A 96 20.13 7.41 1.74
N GLY A 97 19.79 8.43 2.55
CA GLY A 97 19.32 9.73 2.07
C GLY A 97 17.84 9.76 1.67
N LEU A 98 17.10 8.67 1.88
CA LEU A 98 15.66 8.61 1.61
C LEU A 98 14.89 9.27 2.75
N GLU A 99 13.92 10.10 2.39
CA GLU A 99 12.94 10.68 3.31
C GLU A 99 11.85 9.64 3.56
N CYS A 100 11.59 9.39 4.84
CA CYS A 100 10.64 8.41 5.34
C CYS A 100 9.75 9.06 6.40
N PHE A 101 8.59 8.45 6.64
CA PHE A 101 7.87 8.65 7.87
C PHE A 101 7.53 7.30 8.49
N VAL A 102 7.19 7.33 9.77
CA VAL A 102 6.56 6.20 10.45
C VAL A 102 5.35 6.70 11.23
N LYS A 103 4.24 5.97 11.13
CA LYS A 103 2.98 6.34 11.80
C LYS A 103 2.42 5.14 12.55
N PRO A 104 2.08 5.28 13.84
CA PRO A 104 1.34 4.23 14.55
C PRO A 104 -0.05 4.09 13.93
N VAL A 105 -0.52 2.86 13.75
CA VAL A 105 -1.83 2.55 13.16
C VAL A 105 -2.52 1.45 13.96
N GLN A 106 -3.84 1.45 13.91
CA GLN A 106 -4.68 0.36 14.37
C GLN A 106 -5.39 -0.22 13.14
N ILE A 107 -5.26 -1.53 12.92
CA ILE A 107 -5.84 -2.21 11.75
C ILE A 107 -6.62 -3.42 12.25
N ALA A 108 -7.91 -3.50 11.90
CA ALA A 108 -8.80 -4.59 12.32
C ALA A 108 -8.78 -4.83 13.85
N GLY A 109 -8.72 -3.77 14.65
CA GLY A 109 -8.66 -3.84 16.12
C GLY A 109 -7.32 -4.29 16.70
N ARG A 110 -6.30 -4.55 15.86
CA ARG A 110 -4.94 -4.83 16.31
C ARG A 110 -4.17 -3.53 16.52
N ASP A 111 -3.81 -3.29 17.78
CA ASP A 111 -2.93 -2.21 18.19
C ASP A 111 -1.45 -2.58 18.06
N GLY A 112 -0.57 -1.60 18.26
CA GLY A 112 0.87 -1.80 18.28
C GLY A 112 1.50 -1.96 16.91
N LEU A 113 0.75 -1.71 15.82
CA LEU A 113 1.29 -1.71 14.46
C LEU A 113 1.75 -0.30 14.06
N ALA A 114 2.72 -0.23 13.16
CA ALA A 114 3.10 1.02 12.51
C ALA A 114 3.28 0.83 11.00
N VAL A 115 3.08 1.90 10.25
CA VAL A 115 3.42 1.94 8.82
C VAL A 115 4.63 2.84 8.63
N ILE A 116 5.69 2.30 8.02
CA ILE A 116 6.82 3.08 7.48
C ILE A 116 6.48 3.42 6.03
N GLY A 117 6.45 4.71 5.69
CA GLY A 117 6.11 5.18 4.34
C GLY A 117 7.18 6.08 3.73
N GLY A 118 7.04 6.35 2.44
CA GLY A 118 7.90 7.27 1.69
C GLY A 118 9.04 6.54 1.00
N ARG A 119 10.11 6.20 1.75
CA ARG A 119 11.36 5.60 1.22
C ARG A 119 11.76 6.19 -0.15
N ALA A 120 11.73 7.51 -0.24
CA ALA A 120 11.87 8.23 -1.49
C ALA A 120 12.90 9.35 -1.38
N PHE A 121 13.54 9.68 -2.50
CA PHE A 121 14.36 10.89 -2.58
C PHE A 121 13.47 12.10 -2.78
N VAL A 122 13.61 13.10 -1.91
CA VAL A 122 13.00 14.43 -2.10
C VAL A 122 13.95 15.39 -2.81
N ARG A 123 15.26 15.15 -2.73
CA ARG A 123 16.28 15.98 -3.37
C ARG A 123 17.22 15.12 -4.22
N ALA A 124 17.49 15.56 -5.45
CA ALA A 124 18.44 14.88 -6.33
C ALA A 124 19.87 14.81 -5.75
N ALA A 125 20.27 15.81 -4.94
CA ALA A 125 21.56 15.80 -4.25
C ALA A 125 21.74 14.59 -3.32
N ASP A 126 20.65 14.11 -2.69
CA ASP A 126 20.71 12.97 -1.79
C ASP A 126 20.93 11.66 -2.55
N TYR A 127 20.32 11.55 -3.73
CA TYR A 127 20.59 10.46 -4.65
C TYR A 127 22.05 10.49 -5.14
N GLN A 128 22.56 11.66 -5.54
CA GLN A 128 23.95 11.81 -5.98
C GLN A 128 24.95 11.40 -4.89
N LEU A 129 24.73 11.83 -3.65
CA LEU A 129 25.55 11.44 -2.50
C LEU A 129 25.51 9.92 -2.26
N LEU A 130 24.35 9.29 -2.43
CA LEU A 130 24.25 7.84 -2.32
C LEU A 130 25.05 7.13 -3.43
N ILE A 131 24.96 7.60 -4.68
CA ILE A 131 25.73 7.05 -5.80
C ILE A 131 27.24 7.20 -5.56
N GLU A 132 27.70 8.31 -4.99
CA GLU A 132 29.10 8.49 -4.62
C GLU A 132 29.56 7.45 -3.58
N ARG A 133 28.69 7.12 -2.61
CA ARG A 133 28.97 6.07 -1.62
C ARG A 133 29.03 4.67 -2.24
N PHE A 134 28.20 4.38 -3.24
CA PHE A 134 28.32 3.13 -4.01
C PHE A 134 29.61 3.07 -4.83
N ARG A 135 30.05 4.18 -5.42
CA ARG A 135 31.24 4.19 -6.28
C ARG A 135 32.54 4.14 -5.48
N ASN A 136 32.62 4.95 -4.42
CA ASN A 136 33.86 5.30 -3.75
C ASN A 136 33.81 5.14 -2.22
N GLY A 137 32.66 4.78 -1.66
CA GLY A 137 32.42 4.80 -0.22
C GLY A 137 32.13 3.43 0.39
N ASP A 138 31.38 3.48 1.47
CA ASP A 138 31.05 2.37 2.35
C ASP A 138 30.02 1.39 1.77
N LEU A 139 29.38 1.71 0.64
CA LEU A 139 28.42 0.85 -0.04
C LEU A 139 28.99 0.14 -1.27
N LYS A 140 30.30 0.25 -1.51
CA LYS A 140 30.95 -0.27 -2.72
C LYS A 140 30.87 -1.79 -2.87
N THR A 141 30.74 -2.52 -1.78
CA THR A 141 30.63 -3.99 -1.78
C THR A 141 29.24 -4.47 -2.18
N LEU A 142 28.24 -3.58 -2.28
CA LEU A 142 26.92 -3.88 -2.82
C LEU A 142 26.96 -3.82 -4.34
N ASP A 143 27.42 -4.91 -4.95
CA ASP A 143 27.35 -5.10 -6.40
C ASP A 143 26.00 -5.75 -6.75
N SER A 144 25.02 -4.93 -7.11
CA SER A 144 23.72 -5.42 -7.53
C SER A 144 23.09 -4.53 -8.60
N ASP A 145 22.92 -5.10 -9.78
CA ASP A 145 22.14 -4.51 -10.87
C ASP A 145 20.68 -4.20 -10.44
N GLN A 146 20.21 -4.79 -9.33
CA GLN A 146 18.87 -4.56 -8.79
C GLN A 146 18.73 -3.19 -8.12
N LEU A 147 19.82 -2.49 -7.78
CA LEU A 147 19.78 -1.22 -7.06
C LEU A 147 18.92 -0.15 -7.74
N PHE A 148 18.79 -0.20 -9.07
CA PHE A 148 18.18 0.85 -9.87
C PHE A 148 16.86 0.46 -10.54
N THR A 149 16.24 -0.64 -10.10
CA THR A 149 15.00 -1.15 -10.71
C THR A 149 13.76 -0.39 -10.26
N ASN A 150 13.71 0.09 -9.01
CA ASN A 150 12.59 0.89 -8.49
C ASN A 150 13.10 2.04 -7.61
N LEU A 151 13.49 3.13 -8.25
CA LEU A 151 13.90 4.36 -7.57
C LEU A 151 12.71 5.31 -7.43
N ILE A 152 12.37 5.64 -6.19
CA ILE A 152 11.23 6.50 -5.88
C ILE A 152 11.71 7.92 -5.62
N PHE A 153 11.18 8.88 -6.39
CA PHE A 153 11.35 10.32 -6.18
C PHE A 153 10.00 10.94 -5.88
N THR A 154 9.98 11.92 -4.99
CA THR A 154 8.74 12.60 -4.60
C THR A 154 9.00 14.00 -4.07
N GLU A 155 7.93 14.70 -3.75
CA GLU A 155 7.96 16.00 -3.08
C GLU A 155 7.59 15.84 -1.60
N ARG A 156 8.05 16.77 -0.76
CA ARG A 156 7.75 16.73 0.69
C ARG A 156 6.24 16.76 0.97
N GLN A 157 5.47 17.53 0.20
CA GLN A 157 4.01 17.59 0.38
C GLN A 157 3.36 16.22 0.15
N ARG A 158 3.78 15.51 -0.91
CA ARG A 158 3.25 14.17 -1.22
C ARG A 158 3.56 13.15 -0.12
N LEU A 159 4.66 13.30 0.62
CA LEU A 159 4.94 12.44 1.79
C LEU A 159 3.94 12.69 2.92
N SER A 160 3.61 13.96 3.20
CA SER A 160 2.57 14.31 4.18
C SER A 160 1.21 13.78 3.76
N ASP A 161 0.83 14.00 2.50
CA ASP A 161 -0.44 13.53 1.95
C ASP A 161 -0.55 11.99 2.02
N PHE A 162 0.58 11.31 1.84
CA PHE A 162 0.66 9.85 1.97
C PHE A 162 0.51 9.37 3.42
N ALA A 163 1.10 10.06 4.39
CA ALA A 163 0.90 9.75 5.81
C ALA A 163 -0.57 9.92 6.26
N ASP A 164 -1.29 10.88 5.65
CA ASP A 164 -2.72 11.06 5.87
C ASP A 164 -3.55 9.99 5.15
N LEU A 165 -3.15 9.60 3.94
CA LEU A 165 -3.79 8.49 3.23
C LEU A 165 -3.68 7.19 4.04
N VAL A 166 -2.51 6.87 4.57
CA VAL A 166 -2.28 5.70 5.42
C VAL A 166 -3.23 5.69 6.63
N ASP A 167 -3.38 6.82 7.32
CA ASP A 167 -4.26 6.92 8.49
C ASP A 167 -5.74 6.76 8.11
N ARG A 168 -6.19 7.39 7.02
CA ARG A 168 -7.54 7.20 6.51
C ARG A 168 -7.80 5.75 6.11
N SER A 169 -6.85 5.11 5.44
CA SER A 169 -6.95 3.71 5.03
C SER A 169 -7.02 2.78 6.23
N ALA A 170 -6.13 2.95 7.22
CA ALA A 170 -6.13 2.15 8.44
C ALA A 170 -7.45 2.28 9.24
N ARG A 171 -7.96 3.51 9.41
CA ARG A 171 -9.22 3.76 10.14
C ARG A 171 -10.46 3.21 9.43
N ARG A 172 -10.46 3.23 8.10
CA ARG A 172 -11.59 2.73 7.30
C ARG A 172 -11.52 1.22 7.07
N PHE A 173 -10.37 0.62 7.31
CA PHE A 173 -10.16 -0.79 7.08
C PHE A 173 -11.09 -1.62 7.97
N ARG A 174 -11.96 -2.39 7.32
CA ARG A 174 -12.75 -3.43 7.94
C ARG A 174 -12.23 -4.75 7.41
N PRO A 175 -11.86 -5.71 8.28
CA PRO A 175 -11.47 -7.04 7.80
C PRO A 175 -12.65 -7.60 7.00
N GLU A 176 -12.36 -8.25 5.88
CA GLU A 176 -13.36 -9.09 5.23
C GLU A 176 -13.74 -10.17 6.24
N GLU A 177 -14.99 -10.12 6.73
CA GLU A 177 -15.56 -11.25 7.44
C GLU A 177 -15.49 -12.42 6.46
N THR A 178 -14.64 -13.40 6.77
CA THR A 178 -14.71 -14.68 6.11
C THR A 178 -16.09 -15.22 6.39
N THR A 179 -16.99 -15.07 5.42
CA THR A 179 -18.31 -15.70 5.43
C THR A 179 -18.06 -17.20 5.40
N VAL A 180 -17.85 -17.78 6.57
CA VAL A 180 -17.99 -19.22 6.74
C VAL A 180 -19.46 -19.46 6.46
N ALA A 181 -19.75 -19.94 5.25
CA ALA A 181 -21.08 -20.37 4.88
C ALA A 181 -21.61 -21.25 6.01
N PRO A 182 -22.82 -20.96 6.56
CA PRO A 182 -23.43 -21.86 7.51
C PRO A 182 -23.58 -23.22 6.81
N CYS A 183 -22.84 -24.23 7.27
CA CYS A 183 -23.14 -25.61 6.94
C CYS A 183 -24.56 -25.87 7.41
N LEU A 184 -25.50 -25.88 6.46
CA LEU A 184 -26.85 -26.37 6.67
C LEU A 184 -26.76 -27.79 7.24
N PRO A 185 -27.46 -28.11 8.35
CA PRO A 185 -27.58 -29.49 8.80
C PRO A 185 -28.37 -30.29 7.76
N THR A 186 -27.79 -31.42 7.38
CA THR A 186 -28.36 -32.42 6.47
C THR A 186 -29.74 -32.85 6.92
N GLU A 187 -30.74 -32.68 6.06
CA GLU A 187 -32.12 -33.14 6.23
C GLU A 187 -32.18 -34.67 6.32
N ALA A 188 -33.00 -35.15 7.26
CA ALA A 188 -33.40 -36.54 7.40
C ALA A 188 -34.53 -36.87 6.42
N GLU A 189 -34.48 -38.05 5.81
CA GLU A 189 -35.53 -38.59 4.94
C GLU A 189 -36.84 -38.90 5.70
N PRO A 190 -38.00 -38.85 5.00
CA PRO A 190 -39.34 -39.01 5.56
C PRO A 190 -39.88 -40.46 5.49
N THR A 191 -41.06 -40.69 6.08
CA THR A 191 -42.30 -41.39 5.61
C THR A 191 -43.06 -42.07 6.80
N PRO A 192 -44.33 -42.54 6.70
CA PRO A 192 -45.60 -41.83 6.94
C PRO A 192 -46.53 -42.46 8.02
N ALA A 193 -47.60 -41.75 8.45
CA ALA A 193 -49.02 -42.21 8.44
C ALA A 193 -49.96 -41.33 9.30
N GLU A 194 -51.10 -40.98 8.69
CA GLU A 194 -52.35 -40.32 9.12
C GLU A 194 -53.19 -41.08 10.20
N PRO A 195 -54.46 -40.67 10.55
CA PRO A 195 -55.12 -39.33 10.63
C PRO A 195 -55.95 -39.14 11.93
N ALA A 196 -56.46 -37.93 12.20
CA ALA A 196 -57.71 -37.72 12.95
C ALA A 196 -58.34 -36.35 12.66
N GLU A 197 -59.66 -36.38 12.49
CA GLU A 197 -60.60 -35.31 12.11
C GLU A 197 -61.01 -34.38 13.28
N GLU A 198 -61.94 -33.46 12.94
CA GLU A 198 -62.75 -32.49 13.74
C GLU A 198 -62.22 -31.05 13.70
N ASP A 199 -62.78 -30.12 12.90
CA ASP A 199 -64.14 -29.57 12.76
C ASP A 199 -64.37 -28.28 13.56
N HIS A 200 -65.04 -27.33 12.89
CA HIS A 200 -65.70 -26.11 13.36
C HIS A 200 -64.92 -24.80 13.63
N ASN A 201 -65.03 -23.94 12.60
CA ASN A 201 -65.85 -22.71 12.58
C ASN A 201 -65.22 -21.35 13.00
N THR A 202 -65.09 -20.49 11.98
CA THR A 202 -64.89 -19.03 11.96
C THR A 202 -65.92 -18.27 12.81
N PRO A 203 -65.64 -17.02 13.27
CA PRO A 203 -65.84 -15.84 12.40
C PRO A 203 -64.81 -14.69 12.57
N GLN A 204 -64.51 -13.99 11.45
CA GLN A 204 -63.94 -12.63 11.38
C GLN A 204 -65.05 -11.57 11.64
N PRO A 205 -64.85 -10.23 11.64
CA PRO A 205 -63.68 -9.42 11.23
C PRO A 205 -63.36 -8.17 12.10
N GLU A 206 -62.20 -7.53 11.92
CA GLU A 206 -62.14 -6.06 12.00
C GLU A 206 -60.99 -5.48 11.16
N VAL A 207 -61.37 -4.51 10.34
CA VAL A 207 -60.60 -3.79 9.32
C VAL A 207 -60.01 -2.55 9.96
N ILE A 208 -58.71 -2.27 9.76
CA ILE A 208 -58.14 -0.96 10.07
C ILE A 208 -57.45 -0.41 8.82
N GLU A 209 -57.87 0.81 8.50
CA GLU A 209 -57.61 1.64 7.33
C GLU A 209 -56.15 1.97 7.03
N LEU A 210 -55.92 2.15 5.74
CA LEU A 210 -54.77 2.80 5.10
C LEU A 210 -54.79 4.32 5.32
N THR A 211 -53.63 4.90 5.60
CA THR A 211 -53.34 6.32 5.33
C THR A 211 -52.06 6.44 4.47
N PRO A 212 -52.02 7.29 3.44
CA PRO A 212 -50.92 7.36 2.47
C PRO A 212 -49.88 8.46 2.75
N GLU A 213 -48.73 8.27 2.09
CA GLU A 213 -47.76 9.26 1.57
C GLU A 213 -46.87 10.06 2.54
N LEU A 214 -45.68 9.51 2.79
CA LEU A 214 -44.45 10.28 2.94
C LEU A 214 -43.66 10.16 1.62
N GLU A 215 -43.61 11.27 0.87
CA GLU A 215 -42.69 11.46 -0.25
C GLU A 215 -41.25 11.25 0.23
N ILE A 216 -40.68 10.10 -0.10
CA ILE A 216 -39.24 9.90 -0.09
C ILE A 216 -38.76 10.48 -1.42
N ALA A 217 -38.06 11.61 -1.33
CA ALA A 217 -37.33 12.16 -2.47
C ALA A 217 -36.43 11.08 -3.07
N GLU A 218 -36.72 10.67 -4.30
CA GLU A 218 -35.89 9.77 -5.08
C GLU A 218 -34.50 10.41 -5.23
N VAL A 219 -33.55 9.92 -4.45
CA VAL A 219 -32.13 10.10 -4.76
C VAL A 219 -31.92 9.34 -6.06
N PRO A 220 -31.45 9.97 -7.15
CA PRO A 220 -31.15 9.24 -8.36
C PRO A 220 -30.05 8.25 -8.00
N VAL A 221 -30.41 6.97 -7.98
CA VAL A 221 -29.46 5.87 -7.91
C VAL A 221 -28.72 5.91 -9.24
N SER A 222 -27.66 6.71 -9.31
CA SER A 222 -26.74 6.71 -10.43
C SER A 222 -26.28 5.27 -10.61
N ASP A 223 -26.55 4.73 -11.79
CA ASP A 223 -26.35 3.32 -12.12
C ASP A 223 -24.88 2.96 -11.80
N PRO A 224 -24.59 1.86 -11.09
CA PRO A 224 -23.21 1.44 -10.82
C PRO A 224 -22.33 1.42 -12.07
N LEU A 225 -22.92 1.16 -13.25
CA LEU A 225 -22.23 1.28 -14.53
C LEU A 225 -21.81 2.71 -14.89
N GLU A 226 -22.64 3.71 -14.59
CA GLU A 226 -22.33 5.12 -14.85
C GLU A 226 -21.16 5.59 -13.99
N LEU A 227 -21.12 5.17 -12.72
CA LEU A 227 -20.01 5.49 -11.82
C LEU A 227 -18.69 4.86 -12.30
N GLU A 228 -18.74 3.61 -12.76
CA GLU A 228 -17.58 2.91 -13.32
C GLU A 228 -17.10 3.56 -14.61
N LEU A 229 -18.02 3.97 -15.50
CA LEU A 229 -17.69 4.72 -16.71
C LEU A 229 -17.05 6.08 -16.41
N GLU A 230 -17.54 6.81 -15.40
CA GLU A 230 -16.97 8.08 -14.96
C GLU A 230 -15.52 7.88 -14.47
N LEU A 231 -15.30 6.83 -13.67
CA LEU A 231 -13.97 6.48 -13.14
C LEU A 231 -13.02 6.09 -14.28
N LEU A 232 -13.45 5.22 -15.19
CA LEU A 232 -12.65 4.82 -16.36
C LEU A 232 -12.31 6.01 -17.27
N ARG A 233 -13.23 6.95 -17.45
CA ARG A 233 -12.96 8.20 -18.20
C ARG A 233 -11.91 9.06 -17.51
N SER A 234 -12.00 9.21 -16.18
CA SER A 234 -11.01 9.99 -15.43
C SER A 234 -9.62 9.36 -15.47
N GLU A 235 -9.53 8.03 -15.39
CA GLU A 235 -8.28 7.27 -15.49
C GLU A 235 -7.68 7.37 -16.90
N LEU A 236 -8.51 7.27 -17.96
CA LEU A 236 -8.07 7.44 -19.34
C LEU A 236 -7.54 8.86 -19.61
N ASP A 237 -8.23 9.88 -19.10
CA ASP A 237 -7.80 11.27 -19.26
C ASP A 237 -6.48 11.55 -18.52
N TYR A 238 -6.30 10.97 -17.33
CA TYR A 238 -5.04 11.01 -16.60
C TYR A 238 -3.89 10.35 -17.37
N ARG A 239 -4.11 9.12 -17.89
CA ARG A 239 -3.10 8.41 -18.69
C ARG A 239 -2.77 9.13 -19.99
N SER A 240 -3.77 9.74 -20.64
CA SER A 240 -3.60 10.58 -21.82
C SER A 240 -2.67 11.75 -21.55
N LYS A 241 -2.94 12.54 -20.50
CA LYS A 241 -2.10 13.68 -20.09
C LYS A 241 -0.68 13.25 -19.73
N PHE A 242 -0.55 12.13 -19.03
CA PHE A 242 0.76 11.56 -18.70
C PHE A 242 1.54 11.15 -19.95
N ALA A 243 0.91 10.48 -20.91
CA ALA A 243 1.54 10.09 -22.17
C ALA A 243 2.02 11.29 -22.98
N VAL A 244 1.22 12.38 -23.05
CA VAL A 244 1.61 13.63 -23.71
C VAL A 244 2.80 14.28 -23.00
N SER A 245 2.80 14.30 -21.67
CA SER A 245 3.94 14.82 -20.89
C SER A 245 5.22 14.01 -21.12
N LEU A 246 5.09 12.68 -21.21
CA LEU A 246 6.21 11.77 -21.44
C LEU A 246 6.75 11.92 -22.86
N GLN A 247 5.87 12.07 -23.85
CA GLN A 247 6.27 12.37 -25.23
C GLN A 247 7.02 13.70 -25.31
N HIS A 248 6.50 14.77 -24.72
CA HIS A 248 7.16 16.08 -24.71
C HIS A 248 8.53 16.04 -24.01
N PHE A 249 8.66 15.23 -22.95
CA PHE A 249 9.94 15.00 -22.28
C PHE A 249 10.93 14.24 -23.17
N LEU A 250 10.48 13.18 -23.84
CA LEU A 250 11.30 12.41 -24.77
C LEU A 250 11.75 13.25 -25.97
N GLU A 251 10.88 14.11 -26.51
CA GLU A 251 11.22 15.08 -27.55
C GLU A 251 12.28 16.08 -27.07
N ARG A 252 12.19 16.55 -25.81
CA ARG A 252 13.23 17.42 -25.21
C ARG A 252 14.58 16.72 -25.05
N ILE A 253 14.58 15.44 -24.66
CA ILE A 253 15.83 14.68 -24.45
C ILE A 253 16.44 14.22 -25.78
N SER A 254 15.61 13.93 -26.78
CA SER A 254 16.07 13.54 -28.12
C SER A 254 16.46 14.73 -29.01
N SER A 255 16.39 15.95 -28.49
CA SER A 255 16.98 17.14 -29.10
C SER A 255 18.44 16.89 -29.52
N ASN A 256 18.81 17.33 -30.73
CA ASN A 256 20.16 17.18 -31.30
C ASN A 256 21.25 17.95 -30.53
N ASP A 257 20.91 18.69 -29.48
CA ASP A 257 21.85 19.36 -28.59
C ASP A 257 21.58 19.01 -27.10
N PRO A 258 22.21 17.95 -26.58
CA PRO A 258 22.06 17.51 -25.19
C PRO A 258 22.49 18.57 -24.17
N ALA A 259 23.44 19.46 -24.52
CA ALA A 259 23.96 20.47 -23.60
C ALA A 259 22.93 21.58 -23.36
N GLN A 260 22.20 21.97 -24.40
CA GLN A 260 21.13 22.96 -24.29
C GLN A 260 19.93 22.42 -23.50
N THR A 261 19.58 21.14 -23.69
CA THR A 261 18.53 20.46 -22.91
C THR A 261 18.89 20.41 -21.44
N TYR A 262 20.13 20.05 -21.10
CA TYR A 262 20.62 20.01 -19.73
C TYR A 262 20.57 21.38 -19.05
N GLN A 263 21.04 22.44 -19.73
CA GLN A 263 20.97 23.80 -19.18
C GLN A 263 19.53 24.28 -18.99
N SER A 264 18.62 23.93 -19.90
CA SER A 264 17.19 24.30 -19.80
C SER A 264 16.44 23.58 -18.69
N ILE A 265 16.92 22.43 -18.24
CA ILE A 265 16.39 21.72 -17.07
C ILE A 265 16.88 22.41 -15.80
N ILE A 266 18.18 22.72 -15.73
CA ILE A 266 18.77 23.40 -14.56
C ILE A 266 18.20 24.82 -14.37
N SER A 267 17.94 25.55 -15.44
CA SER A 267 17.46 26.93 -15.35
C SER A 267 15.98 27.09 -15.04
N ASN A 268 15.18 26.02 -15.18
CA ASN A 268 13.74 26.00 -14.90
C ASN A 268 13.36 25.13 -13.68
N SER A 269 14.34 24.70 -12.89
CA SER A 269 14.15 24.00 -11.60
C SER A 269 14.30 24.98 -10.44
#